data_AF-A0A1C5VCZ5-F1
#
_entry.id   AF-A0A1C5VCZ5-F1
#
_cell.length_a   1.000
_cell.length_b   1.000
_cell.length_c   1.000
_cell.angle_alpha   90.00
_cell.angle_beta   90.00
_cell.angle_gamma   90.00
#
_symmetry.space_group_name_H-M   'P 1'
#
loop_
_entity.id
_entity.type
_entity.pdbx_description
1 polymer ?
#
loop_
_entity_poly.entity_id
_entity_poly.type
_entity_poly.pdbx_seq_one_letter_code
_entity_poly.pdbx_strand_id
1 'polypeptide(L)'
;MKKEHLKFVIDSRCFRGSCITSMSDGIHCDYDGSTLEELKKQENNPFLIAVTRNTIYKKSRIYDRSLCRPFHEITEEDYYNCMNELPPVRLKHHSFFLGEPYHGSLYMFCFTIGKRFFRGLRPVMTPQTELERQMNEHYRNITFKGKITKGKAERITGKDKQEIITIPNSFTDKENRERFICNIVTGQNDDGDIRKARKDMANILISLRRHHFLYFSGYGSHDDMETFLDEVEKKRYTIVANGAFFQFPLCRDSVSFIGTVKETGETFFYRIYDRELFLHVLYRLRTVKRENTI
;
A
#
# COMPACT_ATOMS: atom_id res chain seq x y z
N MET A 1 7.48 36.72 18.40
CA MET A 1 6.45 36.75 17.33
C MET A 1 5.49 35.58 17.51
N LYS A 2 4.18 35.83 17.58
CA LYS A 2 3.16 34.79 17.73
C LYS A 2 3.21 33.85 16.51
N LYS A 3 3.50 32.57 16.76
CA LYS A 3 3.55 31.47 15.76
C LYS A 3 2.18 31.14 15.13
N GLU A 4 1.16 31.97 15.34
CA GLU A 4 -0.21 31.73 14.85
C GLU A 4 -0.37 32.00 13.35
N HIS A 5 0.47 32.88 12.79
CA HIS A 5 0.41 33.25 11.37
C HIS A 5 1.21 32.32 10.44
N LEU A 6 2.16 31.54 10.98
CA LEU A 6 3.01 30.68 10.15
C LEU A 6 2.18 29.62 9.40
N LYS A 7 2.27 29.67 8.07
CA LYS A 7 1.69 28.67 7.17
C LYS A 7 2.78 27.94 6.39
N PHE A 8 2.42 26.78 5.87
CA PHE A 8 3.23 25.97 4.98
C PHE A 8 2.42 25.62 3.74
N VAL A 9 3.04 25.71 2.56
CA VAL A 9 2.38 25.42 1.29
C VAL A 9 2.64 23.98 0.89
N ILE A 10 1.58 23.24 0.60
CA ILE A 10 1.62 21.83 0.18
C ILE A 10 0.60 21.56 -0.93
N ASP A 11 0.75 20.46 -1.66
CA ASP A 11 -0.32 19.93 -2.52
C ASP A 11 -1.43 19.31 -1.64
N SER A 12 -2.68 19.70 -1.88
CA SER A 12 -3.83 19.17 -1.13
C SER A 12 -4.10 17.69 -1.38
N ARG A 13 -3.72 17.17 -2.55
CA ARG A 13 -4.00 15.79 -2.99
C ARG A 13 -3.05 14.77 -2.37
N CYS A 14 -1.81 15.16 -2.08
CA CYS A 14 -0.77 14.28 -1.53
C CYS A 14 0.25 15.03 -0.67
N PHE A 15 0.90 14.33 0.26
CA PHE A 15 2.03 14.87 1.02
C PHE A 15 3.22 13.92 1.01
N ARG A 16 4.40 14.41 0.61
CA ARG A 16 5.61 13.61 0.34
C ARG A 16 6.79 13.97 1.25
N GLY A 17 6.50 14.38 2.47
CA GLY A 17 7.52 14.74 3.46
C GLY A 17 8.08 16.15 3.35
N SER A 18 7.79 16.89 2.27
CA SER A 18 8.25 18.26 2.07
C SER A 18 7.11 19.25 1.85
N CYS A 19 7.37 20.50 2.20
CA CYS A 19 6.55 21.65 1.84
C CYS A 19 7.24 22.38 0.67
N ILE A 20 6.45 23.08 -0.15
CA ILE A 20 6.99 23.93 -1.22
C ILE A 20 7.69 25.13 -0.61
N THR A 21 7.01 25.77 0.35
CA THR A 21 7.55 26.92 1.07
C THR A 21 6.86 27.09 2.43
N SER A 22 7.41 27.98 3.25
CA SER A 22 6.76 28.54 4.43
C SER A 22 6.36 30.00 4.18
N MET A 23 5.35 30.46 4.94
CA MET A 23 4.87 31.84 4.94
C MET A 23 4.79 32.31 6.38
N SER A 24 5.79 33.07 6.82
CA SER A 24 5.95 33.50 8.21
C SER A 24 4.90 34.55 8.62
N ASP A 25 4.49 35.40 7.68
CA ASP A 25 3.37 36.33 7.82
C ASP A 25 2.01 35.70 7.49
N GLY A 26 2.02 34.47 6.96
CA GLY A 26 0.85 33.70 6.55
C GLY A 26 0.29 34.06 5.18
N ILE A 27 0.95 34.94 4.42
CA ILE A 27 0.49 35.48 3.15
C ILE A 27 1.54 35.31 2.04
N HIS A 28 2.79 35.65 2.32
CA HIS A 28 3.87 35.69 1.35
C HIS A 28 4.90 34.58 1.61
N CYS A 29 5.42 34.01 0.53
CA CYS A 29 6.50 33.05 0.56
C CYS A 29 7.75 33.68 1.19
N ASP A 30 8.36 32.98 2.15
CA ASP A 30 9.54 33.46 2.87
C ASP A 30 10.80 33.60 1.98
N TYR A 31 10.79 33.02 0.78
CA TYR A 31 11.95 33.00 -0.13
C TYR A 31 11.89 34.04 -1.25
N ASP A 32 10.73 34.21 -1.90
CA ASP A 32 10.57 35.05 -3.09
C ASP A 32 9.46 36.10 -2.96
N GLY A 33 8.75 36.14 -1.82
CA GLY A 33 7.65 37.08 -1.57
C GLY A 33 6.35 36.75 -2.31
N SER A 34 6.28 35.65 -3.09
CA SER A 34 5.10 35.28 -3.86
C SER A 34 3.91 34.94 -2.96
N THR A 35 2.70 35.34 -3.37
CA THR A 35 1.44 34.93 -2.75
C THR A 35 1.07 33.48 -3.12
N LEU A 36 0.09 32.88 -2.42
CA LEU A 36 -0.37 31.52 -2.75
C LEU A 36 -0.88 31.38 -4.20
N GLU A 37 -1.55 32.40 -4.73
CA GLU A 37 -2.09 32.37 -6.10
C GLU A 37 -0.99 32.50 -7.16
N GLU A 38 0.07 33.26 -6.87
CA GLU A 38 1.26 33.32 -7.72
C GLU A 38 2.02 31.99 -7.70
N LEU A 39 2.20 31.38 -6.53
CA LEU A 39 2.80 30.04 -6.39
C LEU A 39 2.03 28.99 -7.19
N LYS A 40 0.69 29.01 -7.17
CA LYS A 40 -0.12 28.09 -7.99
C LYS A 40 0.17 28.21 -9.48
N LYS A 41 0.40 29.43 -9.97
CA LYS A 41 0.74 29.69 -11.37
C LYS A 41 2.18 29.27 -11.69
N GLN A 42 3.13 29.65 -10.83
CA GLN A 42 4.55 29.31 -10.97
C GLN A 42 4.79 27.80 -10.99
N GLU A 43 4.17 27.07 -10.06
CA GLU A 43 4.27 25.61 -9.94
C GLU A 43 3.35 24.86 -10.91
N ASN A 44 2.55 25.57 -11.72
CA ASN A 44 1.49 25.02 -12.56
C ASN A 44 0.62 24.00 -11.79
N ASN A 45 0.24 24.34 -10.56
CA ASN A 45 -0.48 23.46 -9.66
C ASN A 45 -1.61 24.20 -8.94
N PRO A 46 -2.87 24.07 -9.37
CA PRO A 46 -3.99 24.74 -8.73
C PRO A 46 -4.34 24.17 -7.34
N PHE A 47 -3.78 23.01 -6.99
CA PHE A 47 -4.11 22.28 -5.76
C PHE A 47 -3.25 22.68 -4.55
N LEU A 48 -2.41 23.71 -4.69
CA LEU A 48 -1.61 24.23 -3.58
C LEU A 48 -2.49 24.90 -2.53
N ILE A 49 -2.24 24.55 -1.28
CA ILE A 49 -2.94 25.10 -0.12
C ILE A 49 -1.93 25.50 0.96
N ALA A 50 -2.23 26.60 1.64
CA ALA A 50 -1.52 27.03 2.83
C ALA A 50 -2.14 26.37 4.08
N VAL A 51 -1.34 25.61 4.83
CA VAL A 51 -1.79 24.86 6.02
C VAL A 51 -1.03 25.28 7.28
N THR A 52 -1.61 25.00 8.43
CA THR A 52 -0.97 25.30 9.73
C THR A 52 0.12 24.29 10.06
N ARG A 53 0.99 24.67 10.99
CA ARG A 53 2.03 23.80 11.57
C ARG A 53 1.47 22.46 12.09
N ASN A 54 0.32 22.48 12.78
CA ASN A 54 -0.32 21.27 13.30
C ASN A 54 -0.76 20.32 12.19
N THR A 55 -1.24 20.86 11.06
CA THR A 55 -1.58 20.05 9.88
C THR A 55 -0.33 19.41 9.27
N ILE A 56 0.80 20.14 9.21
CA ILE A 56 2.08 19.59 8.76
C ILE A 56 2.56 18.46 9.68
N TYR A 57 2.54 18.64 11.01
CA TYR A 57 2.95 17.56 11.92
C TYR A 57 2.11 16.29 11.73
N LYS A 58 0.79 16.43 11.57
CA LYS A 58 -0.08 15.28 11.28
C LYS A 58 0.27 14.61 9.95
N LYS A 59 0.50 15.40 8.90
CA LYS A 59 0.87 14.89 7.56
C LYS A 59 2.26 14.24 7.55
N SER A 60 3.24 14.82 8.24
CA SER A 60 4.59 14.25 8.41
C SER A 60 4.54 12.91 9.12
N ARG A 61 3.80 12.80 10.23
CA ARG A 61 3.64 11.53 10.94
C ARG A 61 3.01 10.44 10.06
N ILE A 62 2.05 10.80 9.21
CA ILE A 62 1.42 9.88 8.26
C ILE A 62 2.42 9.47 7.16
N TYR A 63 3.21 10.42 6.66
CA TYR A 63 4.26 10.16 5.68
C TYR A 63 5.33 9.22 6.25
N ASP A 64 5.80 9.43 7.48
CA ASP A 64 6.74 8.52 8.13
C ASP A 64 6.17 7.08 8.22
N ARG A 65 4.86 6.95 8.46
CA ARG A 65 4.17 5.65 8.46
C ARG A 65 4.07 5.03 7.07
N SER A 66 3.95 5.82 6.01
CA SER A 66 4.00 5.32 4.63
C SER A 66 5.39 4.81 4.22
N LEU A 67 6.45 5.36 4.81
CA LEU A 67 7.82 4.88 4.61
C LEU A 67 8.09 3.55 5.33
N CYS A 68 7.32 3.23 6.38
CA CYS A 68 7.40 1.95 7.11
C CYS A 68 6.78 0.81 6.31
N ARG A 69 7.41 0.43 5.21
CA ARG A 69 6.99 -0.68 4.32
C ARG A 69 7.00 -2.03 5.03
N PRO A 70 6.31 -3.05 4.49
CA PRO A 70 6.54 -4.43 4.86
C PRO A 70 8.03 -4.79 4.83
N PHE A 71 8.45 -5.75 5.64
CA PHE A 71 9.84 -6.20 5.60
C PHE A 71 10.15 -6.89 4.27
N HIS A 72 11.37 -6.68 3.80
CA HIS A 72 11.89 -7.30 2.58
C HIS A 72 13.02 -8.23 2.97
N GLU A 73 13.01 -9.42 2.38
CA GLU A 73 14.13 -10.36 2.52
C GLU A 73 15.35 -9.81 1.80
N ILE A 74 16.51 -10.01 2.41
CA ILE A 74 17.82 -9.62 1.89
C ILE A 74 18.78 -10.81 1.97
N THR A 75 19.91 -10.69 1.28
CA THR A 75 20.97 -11.69 1.39
C THR A 75 21.66 -11.61 2.75
N GLU A 76 22.36 -12.68 3.11
CA GLU A 76 23.24 -12.69 4.28
C GLU A 76 24.34 -11.62 4.17
N GLU A 77 24.90 -11.47 2.97
CA GLU A 77 25.91 -10.46 2.66
C GLU A 77 25.37 -9.03 2.91
N ASP A 78 24.19 -8.70 2.37
CA ASP A 78 23.56 -7.38 2.58
C ASP A 78 23.34 -7.09 4.06
N TYR A 79 22.96 -8.11 4.85
CA TYR A 79 22.71 -7.97 6.28
C TYR A 79 23.99 -7.62 7.05
N TYR A 80 25.10 -8.30 6.75
CA TYR A 80 26.37 -8.02 7.40
C TYR A 80 27.02 -6.74 6.89
N ASN A 81 26.82 -6.38 5.62
CA ASN A 81 27.21 -5.06 5.09
C ASN A 81 26.53 -3.95 5.90
N CYS A 82 25.21 -4.04 6.05
CA CYS A 82 24.41 -3.16 6.91
C CYS A 82 24.92 -3.07 8.36
N MET A 83 25.46 -4.16 8.90
CA MET A 83 25.96 -4.22 10.28
C MET A 83 27.36 -3.62 10.44
N ASN A 84 28.19 -3.69 9.39
CA ASN A 84 29.60 -3.33 9.41
C ASN A 84 29.88 -1.92 8.89
N GLU A 85 28.93 -1.27 8.20
CA GLU A 85 29.08 0.09 7.69
C GLU A 85 29.26 1.12 8.81
N LEU A 86 28.38 1.11 9.80
CA LEU A 86 28.39 2.05 10.93
C LEU A 86 27.96 1.34 12.22
N PRO A 87 28.48 1.74 13.40
CA PRO A 87 28.02 1.22 14.68
C PRO A 87 26.50 1.33 14.83
N PRO A 88 25.78 0.23 15.10
CA PRO A 88 24.33 0.27 15.24
C PRO A 88 23.86 1.21 16.36
N VAL A 89 22.85 2.05 16.10
CA VAL A 89 22.25 2.92 17.14
C VAL A 89 21.55 2.08 18.23
N ARG A 90 21.04 0.91 17.85
CA ARG A 90 20.45 -0.05 18.78
C ARG A 90 20.71 -1.46 18.31
N LEU A 91 21.40 -2.24 19.14
CA LEU A 91 21.78 -3.62 18.85
C LEU A 91 21.09 -4.59 19.83
N LYS A 92 20.57 -5.69 19.28
CA LYS A 92 20.07 -6.88 19.98
C LYS A 92 20.60 -8.13 19.27
N HIS A 93 20.47 -9.28 19.92
CA HIS A 93 21.08 -10.54 19.45
C HIS A 93 20.76 -10.89 17.98
N HIS A 94 19.51 -10.69 17.55
CA HIS A 94 19.07 -11.05 16.18
C HIS A 94 18.51 -9.86 15.41
N SER A 95 18.78 -8.64 15.85
CA SER A 95 18.25 -7.46 15.18
C SER A 95 18.99 -6.18 15.56
N PHE A 96 19.07 -5.24 14.65
CA PHE A 96 19.71 -3.96 14.90
C PHE A 96 19.13 -2.82 14.05
N PHE A 97 19.38 -1.59 14.49
CA PHE A 97 19.16 -0.39 13.69
C PHE A 97 20.49 0.12 13.18
N LEU A 98 20.57 0.48 11.89
CA LEU A 98 21.75 1.11 11.30
C LEU A 98 22.19 2.36 12.08
N GLY A 99 23.46 2.73 11.92
CA GLY A 99 24.08 3.90 12.55
C GLY A 99 23.46 5.25 12.14
N GLU A 100 22.89 5.32 10.93
CA GLU A 100 22.38 6.56 10.34
C GLU A 100 20.87 6.53 10.04
N PRO A 101 20.18 7.67 10.21
CA PRO A 101 18.76 7.77 9.91
C PRO A 101 18.52 7.81 8.40
N TYR A 102 17.44 7.18 7.96
CA TYR A 102 16.91 7.35 6.61
C TYR A 102 16.12 8.66 6.48
N HIS A 103 15.22 8.92 7.43
CA HIS A 103 14.38 10.12 7.46
C HIS A 103 13.89 10.41 8.88
N GLY A 104 14.31 11.55 9.45
CA GLY A 104 13.92 11.94 10.80
C GLY A 104 14.28 10.87 11.84
N SER A 105 13.27 10.23 12.43
CA SER A 105 13.45 9.13 13.41
C SER A 105 13.39 7.73 12.80
N LEU A 106 13.22 7.61 11.48
CA LEU A 106 13.18 6.34 10.77
C LEU A 106 14.59 5.90 10.41
N TYR A 107 14.90 4.67 10.80
CA TYR A 107 16.18 4.03 10.57
C TYR A 107 15.93 2.71 9.85
N MET A 108 16.92 2.24 9.10
CA MET A 108 16.91 0.88 8.59
C MET A 108 17.03 -0.09 9.77
N PHE A 109 16.02 -0.94 9.93
CA PHE A 109 15.98 -2.01 10.92
C PHE A 109 16.23 -3.33 10.21
N CYS A 110 17.23 -4.07 10.65
CA CYS A 110 17.60 -5.38 10.13
C CYS A 110 17.36 -6.44 11.21
N PHE A 111 16.91 -7.63 10.81
CA PHE A 111 16.77 -8.76 11.72
C PHE A 111 16.93 -10.11 11.03
N THR A 112 17.16 -11.14 11.84
CA THR A 112 17.24 -12.53 11.39
C THR A 112 16.19 -13.41 12.08
N ILE A 113 15.57 -14.30 11.31
CA ILE A 113 14.64 -15.30 11.82
C ILE A 113 14.62 -16.52 10.90
N GLY A 114 14.69 -17.73 11.46
CA GLY A 114 14.65 -18.96 10.67
C GLY A 114 15.76 -19.08 9.61
N LYS A 115 16.97 -18.56 9.90
CA LYS A 115 18.12 -18.46 8.96
C LYS A 115 17.87 -17.57 7.73
N ARG A 116 16.87 -16.70 7.78
CA ARG A 116 16.56 -15.69 6.74
C ARG A 116 16.84 -14.30 7.30
N PHE A 117 17.19 -13.38 6.41
CA PHE A 117 17.61 -12.01 6.74
C PHE A 117 16.62 -11.02 6.16
N PHE A 118 16.23 -10.03 6.96
CA PHE A 118 15.22 -9.07 6.56
C PHE A 118 15.62 -7.65 6.93
N ARG A 119 15.10 -6.68 6.17
CA ARG A 119 15.18 -5.27 6.51
C ARG A 119 13.87 -4.52 6.30
N GLY A 120 13.74 -3.39 6.97
CA GLY A 120 12.68 -2.42 6.72
C GLY A 120 12.85 -1.16 7.56
N LEU A 121 12.23 -0.07 7.13
CA LEU A 121 12.30 1.20 7.86
C LEU A 121 11.39 1.17 9.08
N ARG A 122 11.92 1.48 10.27
CA ARG A 122 11.14 1.61 11.51
C ARG A 122 11.63 2.80 12.33
N PRO A 123 10.76 3.43 13.13
CA PRO A 123 11.20 4.41 14.11
C PRO A 123 12.19 3.79 15.09
N VAL A 124 13.33 4.43 15.34
CA VAL A 124 14.35 3.90 16.28
C VAL A 124 13.81 3.73 17.70
N MET A 125 12.82 4.55 18.07
CA MET A 125 12.14 4.49 19.37
C MET A 125 11.03 3.42 19.45
N THR A 126 10.82 2.61 18.40
CA THR A 126 9.82 1.54 18.43
C THR A 126 10.15 0.57 19.57
N PRO A 127 9.21 0.27 20.48
CA PRO A 127 9.44 -0.68 21.56
C PRO A 127 9.86 -2.05 21.04
N GLN A 128 10.73 -2.74 21.79
CA GLN A 128 11.24 -4.06 21.40
C GLN A 128 10.11 -5.08 21.21
N THR A 129 9.10 -5.06 22.09
CA THR A 129 7.92 -5.93 22.01
C THR A 129 7.12 -5.74 20.73
N GLU A 130 7.02 -4.51 20.23
CA GLU A 130 6.33 -4.21 18.97
C GLU A 130 7.15 -4.65 17.76
N LEU A 131 8.48 -4.52 17.81
CA LEU A 131 9.36 -5.05 16.75
C LEU A 131 9.26 -6.58 16.67
N GLU A 132 9.31 -7.26 17.81
CA GLU A 132 9.15 -8.72 17.88
C GLU A 132 7.80 -9.16 17.35
N ARG A 133 6.72 -8.44 17.67
CA ARG A 133 5.39 -8.70 17.11
C ARG A 133 5.40 -8.64 15.57
N GLN A 134 5.94 -7.56 15.00
CA GLN A 134 6.01 -7.39 13.55
C GLN A 134 6.93 -8.41 12.86
N MET A 135 8.07 -8.73 13.47
CA MET A 135 9.00 -9.77 12.98
C MET A 135 8.30 -11.13 12.90
N ASN A 136 7.64 -11.52 13.99
CA ASN A 136 6.90 -12.79 14.09
C ASN A 136 5.72 -12.83 13.11
N GLU A 137 4.98 -11.74 12.97
CA GLU A 137 3.86 -11.64 12.03
C GLU A 137 4.33 -11.73 10.58
N HIS A 138 5.39 -11.02 10.21
CA HIS A 138 6.00 -11.13 8.90
C HIS A 138 6.47 -12.55 8.60
N TYR A 139 7.19 -13.18 9.53
CA TYR A 139 7.64 -14.56 9.35
C TYR A 139 6.47 -15.54 9.22
N ARG A 140 5.41 -15.36 10.00
CA ARG A 140 4.16 -16.13 9.86
C ARG A 140 3.47 -15.89 8.52
N ASN A 141 3.52 -14.67 7.96
CA ASN A 141 2.96 -14.36 6.63
C ASN A 141 3.71 -15.13 5.54
N ILE A 142 5.03 -14.98 5.47
CA ILE A 142 5.82 -15.54 4.36
C ILE A 142 5.91 -17.08 4.38
N THR A 143 5.80 -17.69 5.56
CA THR A 143 5.82 -19.16 5.73
C THR A 143 4.44 -19.80 5.55
N PHE A 144 3.37 -19.00 5.55
CA PHE A 144 2.01 -19.52 5.45
C PHE A 144 1.72 -20.14 4.07
N LYS A 145 1.00 -21.27 4.10
CA LYS A 145 0.51 -21.96 2.91
C LYS A 145 -0.98 -22.25 3.09
N GLY A 146 -1.82 -21.38 2.53
CA GLY A 146 -3.27 -21.53 2.58
C GLY A 146 -3.76 -22.70 1.72
N LYS A 147 -4.72 -23.47 2.25
CA LYS A 147 -5.42 -24.51 1.49
C LYS A 147 -6.51 -23.86 0.63
N ILE A 148 -6.47 -24.09 -0.67
CA ILE A 148 -7.52 -23.62 -1.60
C ILE A 148 -8.68 -24.63 -1.58
N THR A 149 -9.90 -24.12 -1.48
CA THR A 149 -11.16 -24.90 -1.52
C THR A 149 -12.03 -24.42 -2.68
N LYS A 150 -12.73 -25.38 -3.31
CA LYS A 150 -13.77 -25.12 -4.31
C LYS A 150 -15.11 -25.41 -3.68
N GLY A 151 -16.02 -24.44 -3.72
CA GLY A 151 -17.38 -24.62 -3.25
C GLY A 151 -18.25 -25.37 -4.27
N LYS A 152 -19.53 -25.49 -3.95
CA LYS A 152 -20.52 -26.12 -4.81
C LYS A 152 -20.81 -25.23 -6.03
N ALA A 153 -21.04 -25.85 -7.18
CA ALA A 153 -21.47 -25.12 -8.36
C ALA A 153 -22.90 -24.62 -8.18
N GLU A 154 -23.09 -23.31 -8.32
CA GLU A 154 -24.40 -22.65 -8.27
C GLU A 154 -24.84 -22.29 -9.69
N ARG A 155 -26.13 -22.45 -9.97
CA ARG A 155 -26.73 -22.09 -11.26
C ARG A 155 -27.54 -20.82 -11.07
N ILE A 156 -27.20 -19.79 -11.84
CA ILE A 156 -27.89 -18.51 -11.84
C ILE A 156 -28.52 -18.34 -13.22
N THR A 157 -29.84 -18.18 -13.27
CA THR A 157 -30.56 -17.89 -14.51
C THR A 157 -30.61 -16.38 -14.70
N GLY A 158 -29.96 -15.87 -15.74
CA GLY A 158 -30.00 -14.46 -16.10
C GLY A 158 -31.38 -14.03 -16.61
N LYS A 159 -31.62 -12.71 -16.70
CA LYS A 159 -32.87 -12.14 -17.28
C LYS A 159 -33.11 -12.60 -18.72
N ASP A 160 -32.04 -12.93 -19.44
CA ASP A 160 -32.06 -13.37 -20.84
C ASP A 160 -32.25 -14.90 -21.00
N LYS A 161 -32.65 -15.61 -19.93
CA LYS A 161 -32.79 -17.08 -19.86
C LYS A 161 -31.49 -17.87 -20.11
N GLN A 162 -30.34 -17.21 -20.11
CA GLN A 162 -29.05 -17.88 -20.13
C GLN A 162 -28.69 -18.40 -18.72
N GLU A 163 -28.34 -19.69 -18.63
CA GLU A 163 -27.83 -20.28 -17.40
C GLU A 163 -26.32 -20.02 -17.26
N ILE A 164 -25.95 -19.39 -16.15
CA ILE A 164 -24.58 -19.14 -15.75
C ILE A 164 -24.26 -20.07 -14.59
N ILE A 165 -23.18 -20.85 -14.73
CA ILE A 165 -22.67 -21.67 -13.64
C ILE A 165 -21.55 -20.90 -12.94
N THR A 166 -21.67 -20.74 -11.62
CA THR A 166 -20.66 -20.10 -10.77
C THR A 166 -20.10 -21.07 -9.76
N ILE A 167 -18.77 -21.15 -9.67
CA ILE A 167 -18.08 -21.99 -8.68
C ILE A 167 -17.25 -21.05 -7.78
N PRO A 168 -17.65 -20.85 -6.50
CA PRO A 168 -16.89 -20.03 -5.58
C PRO A 168 -15.58 -20.74 -5.20
N ASN A 169 -14.49 -19.99 -5.17
CA ASN A 169 -13.20 -20.46 -4.69
C ASN A 169 -12.82 -19.65 -3.47
N SER A 170 -12.27 -20.34 -2.47
CA SER A 170 -11.88 -19.77 -1.19
C SER A 170 -10.53 -20.33 -0.75
N PHE A 171 -9.96 -19.76 0.30
CA PHE A 171 -8.86 -20.38 1.02
C PHE A 171 -9.10 -20.37 2.53
N THR A 172 -8.49 -21.31 3.24
CA THR A 172 -8.48 -21.32 4.69
C THR A 172 -7.33 -20.45 5.19
N ASP A 173 -7.63 -19.44 6.02
CA ASP A 173 -6.64 -18.55 6.63
C ASP A 173 -5.94 -19.18 7.86
N LYS A 174 -5.04 -18.43 8.48
CA LYS A 174 -4.27 -18.85 9.66
C LYS A 174 -5.12 -19.15 10.90
N GLU A 175 -6.32 -18.60 10.96
CA GLU A 175 -7.30 -18.80 12.04
C GLU A 175 -8.34 -19.85 11.66
N ASN A 176 -8.07 -20.67 10.63
CA ASN A 176 -8.97 -21.68 10.08
C ASN A 176 -10.31 -21.11 9.55
N ARG A 177 -10.36 -19.84 9.19
CA ARG A 177 -11.54 -19.22 8.59
C ARG A 177 -11.47 -19.32 7.08
N GLU A 178 -12.62 -19.59 6.45
CA GLU A 178 -12.74 -19.55 4.99
C GLU A 178 -12.79 -18.10 4.50
N ARG A 179 -11.97 -17.78 3.49
CA ARG A 179 -11.86 -16.46 2.87
C ARG A 179 -12.16 -16.56 1.39
N PHE A 180 -13.12 -15.78 0.93
CA PHE A 180 -13.57 -15.82 -0.46
C PHE A 180 -12.53 -15.19 -1.40
N ILE A 181 -12.20 -15.89 -2.50
CA ILE A 181 -11.28 -15.40 -3.54
C ILE A 181 -12.06 -14.79 -4.69
N CYS A 182 -12.77 -15.62 -5.46
CA CYS A 182 -13.60 -15.22 -6.59
C CYS A 182 -14.50 -16.38 -7.04
N ASN A 183 -15.49 -16.05 -7.87
CA ASN A 183 -16.29 -17.04 -8.58
C ASN A 183 -15.64 -17.32 -9.94
N ILE A 184 -15.51 -18.61 -10.29
CA ILE A 184 -15.32 -19.00 -11.69
C ILE A 184 -16.70 -18.97 -12.33
N VAL A 185 -16.86 -18.16 -13.38
CA VAL A 185 -18.10 -18.01 -14.11
C VAL A 185 -17.96 -18.73 -15.44
N THR A 186 -18.86 -19.66 -15.73
CA THR A 186 -18.91 -20.38 -17.03
C THR A 186 -20.31 -20.31 -17.60
N GLY A 187 -20.45 -19.76 -18.81
CA GLY A 187 -21.67 -19.83 -19.61
C GLY A 187 -21.80 -21.19 -20.31
N GLN A 188 -23.01 -21.54 -20.76
CA GLN A 188 -23.31 -22.88 -21.24
C GLN A 188 -22.65 -23.29 -22.57
N ASN A 189 -22.15 -22.40 -23.43
CA ASN A 189 -21.82 -22.79 -24.82
C ASN A 189 -20.63 -22.06 -25.50
N ASP A 190 -19.63 -21.57 -24.78
CA ASP A 190 -18.40 -21.07 -25.43
C ASP A 190 -17.14 -21.61 -24.75
N ASP A 191 -16.47 -22.55 -25.43
CA ASP A 191 -15.19 -23.12 -25.02
C ASP A 191 -14.11 -22.03 -24.83
N GLY A 192 -14.24 -20.90 -25.53
CA GLY A 192 -13.38 -19.73 -25.38
C GLY A 192 -13.53 -19.06 -24.01
N ASP A 193 -14.76 -18.83 -23.57
CA ASP A 193 -15.06 -18.20 -22.28
C ASP A 193 -14.63 -19.06 -21.10
N ILE A 194 -14.82 -20.39 -21.20
CA ILE A 194 -14.41 -21.33 -20.15
C ILE A 194 -12.87 -21.33 -20.02
N ARG A 195 -12.14 -21.34 -21.14
CA ARG A 195 -10.66 -21.29 -21.12
C ARG A 195 -10.16 -19.98 -20.51
N LYS A 196 -10.77 -18.86 -20.87
CA LYS A 196 -10.44 -17.54 -20.32
C LYS A 196 -10.68 -17.48 -18.81
N ALA A 197 -11.86 -17.89 -18.34
CA ALA A 197 -12.19 -17.92 -16.92
C ALA A 197 -11.23 -18.79 -16.10
N ARG A 198 -10.81 -19.94 -16.64
CA ARG A 198 -9.80 -20.81 -16.01
C ARG A 198 -8.42 -20.17 -15.96
N LYS A 199 -8.01 -19.47 -17.03
CA LYS A 199 -6.74 -18.75 -17.10
C LYS A 199 -6.71 -17.61 -16.08
N ASP A 200 -7.77 -16.82 -16.01
CA ASP A 200 -7.89 -15.70 -15.06
C ASP A 200 -7.85 -16.21 -13.62
N MET A 201 -8.56 -17.31 -13.33
CA MET A 201 -8.48 -17.97 -12.02
C MET A 201 -7.05 -18.43 -11.69
N ALA A 202 -6.36 -19.05 -12.65
CA ALA A 202 -4.99 -19.52 -12.44
C ALA A 202 -4.05 -18.35 -12.10
N ASN A 203 -4.19 -17.22 -12.82
CA ASN A 203 -3.41 -16.01 -12.56
C ASN A 203 -3.69 -15.45 -11.14
N ILE A 204 -4.96 -15.39 -10.73
CA ILE A 204 -5.35 -14.97 -9.37
C ILE A 204 -4.71 -15.87 -8.32
N LEU A 205 -4.74 -17.19 -8.51
CA LEU A 205 -4.14 -18.14 -7.56
C LEU A 205 -2.60 -18.07 -7.53
N ILE A 206 -1.97 -17.74 -8.65
CA ILE A 206 -0.52 -17.50 -8.71
C ILE A 206 -0.17 -16.23 -7.94
N SER A 207 -0.89 -15.13 -8.20
CA SER A 207 -0.75 -13.85 -7.49
C SER A 207 -0.94 -14.04 -5.98
N LEU A 208 -2.04 -14.69 -5.57
CA LEU A 208 -2.34 -14.97 -4.16
C LEU A 208 -1.20 -15.74 -3.46
N ARG A 209 -0.63 -16.75 -4.12
CA ARG A 209 0.50 -17.52 -3.55
C ARG A 209 1.79 -16.71 -3.51
N ARG A 210 2.06 -15.91 -4.55
CA ARG A 210 3.23 -15.03 -4.62
C ARG A 210 3.21 -13.99 -3.50
N HIS A 211 2.04 -13.47 -3.19
CA HIS A 211 1.82 -12.50 -2.13
C HIS A 211 1.37 -13.13 -0.80
N HIS A 212 1.71 -14.39 -0.58
CA HIS A 212 1.57 -15.08 0.71
C HIS A 212 0.15 -15.04 1.31
N PHE A 213 -0.87 -15.09 0.46
CA PHE A 213 -2.28 -15.02 0.84
C PHE A 213 -2.70 -13.70 1.52
N LEU A 214 -1.86 -12.66 1.46
CA LEU A 214 -2.18 -11.33 2.01
C LEU A 214 -3.08 -10.54 1.08
N TYR A 215 -2.85 -10.67 -0.23
CA TYR A 215 -3.68 -10.09 -1.27
C TYR A 215 -3.47 -10.83 -2.60
N PHE A 216 -4.26 -10.48 -3.62
CA PHE A 216 -3.97 -10.81 -5.00
C PHE A 216 -4.29 -9.63 -5.93
N SER A 217 -3.64 -9.59 -7.09
CA SER A 217 -4.00 -8.72 -8.22
C SER A 217 -4.93 -9.47 -9.16
N GLY A 218 -6.09 -8.88 -9.46
CA GLY A 218 -7.07 -9.49 -10.38
C GLY A 218 -6.86 -9.03 -11.82
N TYR A 219 -6.44 -7.78 -12.00
CA TYR A 219 -6.05 -7.20 -13.28
C TYR A 219 -5.26 -5.90 -13.05
N GLY A 220 -4.57 -5.46 -14.10
CA GLY A 220 -3.65 -4.33 -14.08
C GLY A 220 -2.28 -4.74 -14.60
N SER A 221 -1.41 -3.77 -14.87
CA SER A 221 -0.05 -4.01 -15.35
C SER A 221 0.88 -4.56 -14.25
N HIS A 222 0.52 -4.34 -12.98
CA HIS A 222 1.34 -4.68 -11.83
C HIS A 222 0.68 -5.74 -10.95
N ASP A 223 1.33 -6.89 -10.81
CA ASP A 223 0.93 -7.91 -9.84
C ASP A 223 1.22 -7.46 -8.40
N ASP A 224 2.41 -6.88 -8.17
CA ASP A 224 2.83 -6.37 -6.88
C ASP A 224 2.33 -4.95 -6.63
N MET A 225 1.56 -4.78 -5.55
CA MET A 225 0.91 -3.52 -5.20
C MET A 225 1.91 -2.44 -4.76
N GLU A 226 2.99 -2.81 -4.08
CA GLU A 226 4.01 -1.84 -3.66
C GLU A 226 4.73 -1.27 -4.87
N THR A 227 5.03 -2.10 -5.86
CA THR A 227 5.60 -1.69 -7.14
C THR A 227 4.67 -0.74 -7.90
N PHE A 228 3.37 -1.04 -7.94
CA PHE A 228 2.36 -0.15 -8.51
C PHE A 228 2.34 1.22 -7.81
N LEU A 229 2.25 1.24 -6.48
CA LEU A 229 2.20 2.48 -5.70
C LEU A 229 3.50 3.28 -5.83
N ASP A 230 4.64 2.61 -5.91
CA ASP A 230 5.94 3.22 -6.19
C ASP A 230 5.99 3.89 -7.56
N GLU A 231 5.47 3.23 -8.59
CA GLU A 231 5.41 3.80 -9.93
C GLU A 231 4.54 5.06 -9.94
N VAL A 232 3.32 4.98 -9.40
CA VAL A 232 2.39 6.11 -9.35
C VAL A 232 2.99 7.28 -8.58
N GLU A 233 3.66 7.00 -7.46
CA GLU A 233 4.34 8.02 -6.66
C GLU A 233 5.50 8.67 -7.44
N LYS A 234 6.41 7.87 -8.02
CA LYS A 234 7.58 8.34 -8.79
C LYS A 234 7.18 9.15 -10.01
N LYS A 235 6.23 8.65 -10.81
CA LYS A 235 5.73 9.32 -12.02
C LYS A 235 4.78 10.48 -11.72
N ARG A 236 4.43 10.71 -10.44
CA ARG A 236 3.50 11.77 -9.99
C ARG A 236 2.11 11.65 -10.61
N TYR A 237 1.70 10.42 -10.90
CA TYR A 237 0.39 10.10 -11.44
C TYR A 237 -0.71 10.26 -10.40
N THR A 238 -1.93 10.30 -10.91
CA THR A 238 -3.17 10.51 -10.16
C THR A 238 -4.03 9.27 -10.29
N ILE A 239 -4.33 8.63 -9.16
CA ILE A 239 -5.32 7.55 -9.17
C ILE A 239 -6.72 8.13 -8.96
N VAL A 240 -7.69 7.55 -9.65
CA VAL A 240 -9.09 7.96 -9.66
C VAL A 240 -9.96 6.77 -9.29
N ALA A 241 -10.92 6.98 -8.41
CA ALA A 241 -11.96 6.00 -8.09
C ALA A 241 -13.27 6.36 -8.78
N ASN A 242 -13.87 5.39 -9.47
CA ASN A 242 -15.25 5.47 -9.92
C ASN A 242 -16.18 5.15 -8.72
N GLY A 243 -16.48 6.15 -7.89
CA GLY A 243 -17.17 6.01 -6.60
C GLY A 243 -16.21 5.92 -5.41
N ALA A 244 -15.74 4.71 -5.07
CA ALA A 244 -14.88 4.49 -3.91
C ALA A 244 -13.67 3.60 -4.24
N PHE A 245 -12.47 4.01 -3.78
CA PHE A 245 -11.25 3.21 -3.91
C PHE A 245 -11.34 1.86 -3.19
N PHE A 246 -12.12 1.81 -2.10
CA PHE A 246 -12.21 0.63 -1.25
C PHE A 246 -13.65 0.14 -1.17
N GLN A 247 -13.86 -1.09 -1.61
CA GLN A 247 -15.15 -1.79 -1.54
C GLN A 247 -15.05 -2.96 -0.57
N PHE A 248 -16.02 -3.06 0.34
CA PHE A 248 -16.05 -4.10 1.36
C PHE A 248 -17.14 -5.12 1.03
N PRO A 249 -16.81 -6.42 0.92
CA PRO A 249 -17.83 -7.46 0.86
C PRO A 249 -18.63 -7.50 2.16
N LEU A 250 -19.83 -8.07 2.11
CA LEU A 250 -20.75 -8.14 3.26
C LEU A 250 -20.09 -8.78 4.49
N CYS A 251 -19.30 -9.83 4.29
CA CYS A 251 -18.59 -10.55 5.34
C CYS A 251 -17.40 -9.77 5.93
N ARG A 252 -17.02 -8.63 5.33
CA ARG A 252 -15.85 -7.79 5.70
C ARG A 252 -14.57 -8.60 5.92
N ASP A 253 -14.43 -9.68 5.17
CA ASP A 253 -13.33 -10.63 5.23
C ASP A 253 -12.14 -10.23 4.35
N SER A 254 -12.34 -9.23 3.49
CA SER A 254 -11.35 -8.64 2.61
C SER A 254 -11.74 -7.20 2.25
N VAL A 255 -10.85 -6.51 1.55
CA VAL A 255 -11.10 -5.18 0.97
C VAL A 255 -10.68 -5.21 -0.49
N SER A 256 -11.54 -4.76 -1.39
CA SER A 256 -11.17 -4.59 -2.80
C SER A 256 -10.66 -3.16 -3.01
N PHE A 257 -9.42 -3.02 -3.46
CA PHE A 257 -8.79 -1.76 -3.85
C PHE A 257 -8.81 -1.63 -5.37
N ILE A 258 -9.58 -0.66 -5.88
CA ILE A 258 -9.91 -0.55 -7.31
C ILE A 258 -9.79 0.90 -7.75
N GLY A 259 -9.32 1.13 -8.96
CA GLY A 259 -9.31 2.45 -9.56
C GLY A 259 -8.69 2.46 -10.95
N THR A 260 -8.46 3.68 -11.43
CA THR A 260 -7.83 3.95 -12.73
C THR A 260 -6.72 4.98 -12.54
N VAL A 261 -5.61 4.83 -13.26
CA VAL A 261 -4.56 5.84 -13.35
C VAL A 261 -4.97 6.86 -14.42
N LYS A 262 -5.20 8.10 -14.00
CA LYS A 262 -5.75 9.18 -14.86
C LYS A 262 -4.92 9.41 -16.11
N GLU A 263 -3.61 9.41 -15.97
CA GLU A 263 -2.67 9.76 -17.03
C GLU A 263 -2.50 8.66 -18.08
N THR A 264 -2.75 7.39 -17.74
CA THR A 264 -2.58 6.24 -18.65
C THR A 264 -3.91 5.59 -19.05
N GLY A 265 -4.99 5.87 -18.32
CA GLY A 265 -6.27 5.16 -18.45
C GLY A 265 -6.23 3.72 -17.91
N GLU A 266 -5.14 3.30 -17.27
CA GLU A 266 -4.97 1.93 -16.82
C GLU A 266 -5.80 1.64 -15.57
N THR A 267 -6.60 0.58 -15.61
CA THR A 267 -7.38 0.10 -14.47
C THR A 267 -6.58 -0.92 -13.64
N PHE A 268 -6.74 -0.88 -12.32
CA PHE A 268 -6.13 -1.85 -11.41
C PHE A 268 -7.15 -2.42 -10.42
N PHE A 269 -6.90 -3.66 -9.97
CA PHE A 269 -7.70 -4.31 -8.94
C PHE A 269 -6.84 -5.18 -8.04
N TYR A 270 -6.94 -4.95 -6.73
CA TYR A 270 -6.37 -5.79 -5.71
C TYR A 270 -7.43 -6.20 -4.69
N ARG A 271 -7.38 -7.44 -4.21
CA ARG A 271 -8.17 -7.89 -3.05
C ARG A 271 -7.26 -8.19 -1.88
N ILE A 272 -7.40 -7.43 -0.80
CA ILE A 272 -6.56 -7.46 0.40
C ILE A 272 -7.29 -8.20 1.52
N TYR A 273 -6.65 -9.19 2.12
CA TYR A 273 -7.17 -9.95 3.27
C TYR A 273 -6.50 -9.53 4.59
N ASP A 274 -5.27 -9.03 4.51
CA ASP A 274 -4.48 -8.67 5.68
C ASP A 274 -4.74 -7.24 6.16
N ARG A 275 -4.99 -7.10 7.46
CA ARG A 275 -5.36 -5.81 8.08
C ARG A 275 -4.16 -4.86 8.17
N GLU A 276 -2.97 -5.37 8.48
CA GLU A 276 -1.78 -4.52 8.59
C GLU A 276 -1.36 -3.99 7.24
N LEU A 277 -1.41 -4.84 6.21
CA LEU A 277 -1.19 -4.45 4.83
C LEU A 277 -2.21 -3.42 4.38
N PHE A 278 -3.51 -3.61 4.67
CA PHE A 278 -4.52 -2.61 4.35
C PHE A 278 -4.23 -1.26 5.01
N LEU A 279 -3.84 -1.27 6.29
CA LEU A 279 -3.45 -0.04 7.00
C LEU A 279 -2.20 0.61 6.37
N HIS A 280 -1.22 -0.18 5.93
CA HIS A 280 -0.06 0.30 5.19
C HIS A 280 -0.46 0.99 3.88
N VAL A 281 -1.33 0.36 3.09
CA VAL A 281 -1.87 0.93 1.84
C VAL A 281 -2.57 2.27 2.12
N LEU A 282 -3.35 2.38 3.19
CA LEU A 282 -3.97 3.66 3.58
C LEU A 282 -2.96 4.76 3.85
N TYR A 283 -1.79 4.44 4.42
CA TYR A 283 -0.71 5.41 4.59
C TYR A 283 -0.05 5.75 3.25
N ARG A 284 0.31 4.75 2.42
CA ARG A 284 0.88 4.95 1.07
C ARG A 284 0.01 5.85 0.20
N LEU A 285 -1.30 5.66 0.24
CA LEU A 285 -2.23 6.50 -0.53
C LEU A 285 -2.15 7.98 -0.16
N ARG A 286 -1.65 8.37 1.02
CA ARG A 286 -1.49 9.78 1.41
C ARG A 286 -0.32 10.46 0.70
N THR A 287 0.59 9.70 0.07
CA THR A 287 1.73 10.22 -0.70
C THR A 287 1.46 10.28 -2.21
N VAL A 288 0.35 9.67 -2.63
CA VAL A 288 -0.11 9.59 -4.02
C VAL A 288 -1.25 10.60 -4.27
N LYS A 289 -1.26 11.22 -5.46
CA LYS A 289 -2.35 12.13 -5.87
C LYS A 289 -3.61 11.31 -6.10
N ARG A 290 -4.74 11.78 -5.56
CA ARG A 290 -6.01 11.06 -5.61
C ARG A 290 -7.14 11.99 -5.94
N GLU A 291 -8.05 11.51 -6.77
CA GLU A 291 -9.31 12.16 -7.09
C GLU A 291 -10.45 11.15 -6.92
N ASN A 292 -11.59 11.62 -6.39
CA ASN A 292 -12.83 10.85 -6.40
C ASN A 292 -13.75 11.50 -7.42
N THR A 293 -14.14 10.75 -8.44
CA THR A 293 -15.29 11.13 -9.26
C THR A 293 -16.56 10.77 -8.48
N ILE A 294 -17.35 11.81 -8.16
CA ILE A 294 -18.68 11.69 -7.54
C ILE A 294 -19.65 11.06 -8.53
#